data_AF-A0A655IHX2-F1
#
_entry.id   AF-A0A655IHX2-F1
#
_cell.length_a   1.000
_cell.length_b   1.000
_cell.length_c   1.000
_cell.angle_alpha   90.00
_cell.angle_beta   90.00
_cell.angle_gamma   90.00
#
_symmetry.space_group_name_H-M   'P 1'
#
loop_
_entity.id
_entity.type
_entity.pdbx_description
1 polymer ?
#
loop_
_entity_poly.entity_id
_entity_poly.type
_entity_poly.pdbx_seq_one_letter_code
_entity_poly.pdbx_strand_id
1 'polypeptide(L)' 'MGMLGRPLPAQVAQLLLDEAIDARIELAQRTLAAMLGAQRPSINKILKEFERDRLITVGYAVIEITDQHGLRARAQ' A
#
# COMPACT_ATOMS: atom_id res chain seq x y z
N MET A 1 1.47 14.57 -10.88
CA MET A 1 2.91 14.83 -10.66
C MET A 1 3.53 13.58 -10.06
N GLY A 2 4.64 13.13 -10.64
CA GLY A 2 5.10 11.74 -10.54
C GLY A 2 5.44 11.26 -9.14
N MET A 3 5.14 9.98 -8.89
CA MET A 3 5.55 9.22 -7.69
C MET A 3 7.07 9.17 -7.46
N LEU A 4 7.88 9.61 -8.45
CA LEU A 4 9.33 9.48 -8.54
C LEU A 4 10.15 10.41 -7.62
N GLY A 5 9.53 11.00 -6.59
CA GLY A 5 10.22 11.80 -5.57
C GLY A 5 9.76 11.55 -4.13
N ARG A 6 8.77 10.67 -3.93
CA ARG A 6 8.21 10.38 -2.60
C ARG A 6 8.91 9.18 -1.95
N PRO A 7 9.01 9.13 -0.61
CA PRO A 7 9.47 7.93 0.10
C PRO A 7 8.64 6.69 -0.30
N LEU A 8 9.27 5.52 -0.33
CA LEU A 8 8.58 4.27 -0.72
C LEU A 8 7.28 4.01 0.07
N PRO A 9 7.19 4.27 1.40
CA PRO A 9 5.91 4.14 2.12
C PRO A 9 4.78 5.01 1.54
N ALA A 10 5.09 6.24 1.14
CA ALA A 10 4.10 7.13 0.55
C ALA A 10 3.66 6.67 -0.84
N GLN A 11 4.59 6.11 -1.63
CA GLN A 11 4.26 5.48 -2.91
C GLN A 11 3.36 4.26 -2.73
N VAL A 12 3.62 3.42 -1.72
CA VAL A 12 2.77 2.26 -1.40
C VAL A 12 1.37 2.71 -0.97
N ALA A 13 1.28 3.69 -0.07
CA ALA A 13 -0.01 4.22 0.38
C ALA A 13 -0.83 4.80 -0.79
N GLN A 14 -0.19 5.58 -1.65
CA GLN A 14 -0.82 6.13 -2.86
C GLN A 14 -1.30 5.02 -3.80
N LEU A 15 -0.46 4.01 -4.07
CA LEU A 15 -0.84 2.89 -4.93
C LEU A 15 -2.04 2.11 -4.39
N LEU A 16 -2.08 1.85 -3.07
CA LEU A 16 -3.23 1.18 -2.46
C LEU A 16 -4.51 2.02 -2.59
N LEU A 17 -4.41 3.35 -2.47
CA LEU A 17 -5.56 4.25 -2.62
C LEU A 17 -6.06 4.32 -4.08
N ASP A 18 -5.16 4.22 -5.05
CA ASP A 18 -5.49 4.30 -6.48
C ASP A 18 -6.07 2.96 -7.00
N GLU A 19 -5.58 1.82 -6.49
CA GLU A 19 -6.02 0.47 -6.92
C GLU A 19 -7.24 -0.06 -6.14
N ALA A 20 -7.67 0.64 -5.08
CA ALA A 20 -8.79 0.17 -4.25
C ALA A 20 -10.14 0.30 -4.97
N ILE A 21 -10.85 -0.82 -5.06
CA ILE A 21 -12.26 -0.88 -5.43
C ILE A 21 -13.05 -1.36 -4.21
N ASP A 22 -14.04 -0.59 -3.78
CA ASP A 22 -14.81 -0.86 -2.55
C ASP A 22 -13.91 -1.11 -1.31
N ALA A 23 -12.82 -0.32 -1.20
CA ALA A 23 -11.81 -0.41 -0.15
C ALA A 23 -10.99 -1.72 -0.14
N ARG A 24 -11.03 -2.52 -1.20
CA ARG A 24 -10.28 -3.77 -1.36
C ARG A 24 -9.32 -3.67 -2.53
N ILE A 25 -8.15 -4.27 -2.36
CA ILE A 25 -7.13 -4.41 -3.40
C ILE A 25 -6.86 -5.90 -3.59
N GLU A 26 -7.24 -6.45 -4.74
CA GLU A 26 -7.04 -7.86 -5.11
C GLU A 26 -5.71 -8.06 -5.86
N LEU A 27 -4.64 -7.46 -5.33
CA LEU A 27 -3.30 -7.57 -5.89
C LEU A 27 -2.37 -8.29 -4.92
N ALA A 28 -1.59 -9.23 -5.46
CA ALA A 28 -0.52 -9.85 -4.71
C ALA A 28 0.59 -8.83 -4.40
N GLN A 29 1.24 -8.97 -3.24
CA GLN A 29 2.37 -8.10 -2.85
C GLN A 29 3.52 -8.10 -3.86
N ARG A 30 3.71 -9.21 -4.60
CA ARG A 30 4.69 -9.29 -5.70
C ARG A 30 4.34 -8.34 -6.84
N THR A 31 3.06 -8.20 -7.15
CA THR A 31 2.57 -7.29 -8.19
C THR A 31 2.79 -5.85 -7.75
N LEU A 32 2.45 -5.50 -6.50
CA LEU A 32 2.74 -4.18 -5.93
C LEU A 32 4.24 -3.84 -5.99
N ALA A 33 5.10 -4.80 -5.63
CA ALA A 33 6.55 -4.63 -5.71
C ALA A 33 7.04 -4.35 -7.14
N ALA A 34 6.50 -5.07 -8.13
CA ALA A 34 6.83 -4.86 -9.54
C ALA A 34 6.37 -3.49 -10.05
N MET A 35 5.16 -3.04 -9.69
CA MET A 35 4.63 -1.73 -10.08
C MET A 35 5.44 -0.56 -9.50
N LEU A 36 5.99 -0.73 -8.30
CA LEU A 36 6.82 0.28 -7.63
C LEU A 36 8.32 0.14 -7.92
N GLY A 37 8.74 -0.84 -8.73
CA GLY A 37 10.16 -1.14 -8.95
C GLY A 37 10.92 -1.49 -7.66
N ALA A 38 10.22 -1.96 -6.63
CA ALA A 38 10.73 -2.18 -5.30
C ALA A 38 10.97 -3.66 -5.00
N GLN A 39 11.78 -3.93 -3.98
CA GLN A 39 12.01 -5.30 -3.51
C GLN A 39 10.81 -5.77 -2.67
N ARG A 40 10.36 -7.01 -2.88
CA ARG A 40 9.22 -7.62 -2.14
C ARG A 40 9.38 -7.55 -0.60
N PRO A 41 10.55 -7.77 0.00
CA PRO A 41 10.73 -7.60 1.45
C PRO A 41 10.42 -6.18 1.94
N SER A 42 10.76 -5.16 1.15
CA SER A 42 10.47 -3.75 1.49
C SER A 42 8.97 -3.48 1.48
N ILE A 43 8.25 -3.97 0.45
CA ILE A 43 6.79 -3.87 0.39
C ILE A 43 6.13 -4.58 1.58
N ASN A 44 6.53 -5.83 1.86
CA ASN A 44 5.97 -6.59 2.98
C ASN A 44 6.20 -5.87 4.31
N LYS A 45 7.39 -5.28 4.53
CA LYS A 45 7.66 -4.51 5.73
C LYS A 45 6.72 -3.32 5.87
N ILE A 46 6.52 -2.54 4.80
CA ILE A 46 5.63 -1.37 4.80
C ILE A 46 4.18 -1.79 5.05
N LEU A 47 3.70 -2.85 4.39
CA LEU A 47 2.35 -3.36 4.59
C LEU A 47 2.12 -3.81 6.04
N LYS A 48 3.10 -4.48 6.66
CA LYS A 48 3.04 -4.85 8.08
C LYS A 48 3.05 -3.63 9.01
N GLU A 49 3.76 -2.57 8.65
CA GLU A 49 3.72 -1.31 9.41
C GLU A 49 2.35 -0.64 9.31
N PHE A 50 1.76 -0.59 8.12
CA PHE A 50 0.40 -0.06 7.92
C PHE A 50 -0.67 -0.90 8.63
N GLU A 51 -0.54 -2.23 8.61
CA GLU A 51 -1.44 -3.14 9.31
C GLU A 51 -1.34 -2.97 10.84
N ARG A 52 -0.11 -2.90 11.38
CA ARG A 52 0.11 -2.60 12.80
C ARG A 52 -0.51 -1.27 13.21
N ASP A 53 -0.42 -0.27 12.35
CA ASP A 53 -0.98 1.07 12.56
C ASP A 53 -2.50 1.13 12.26
N ARG A 54 -3.15 -0.01 11.96
CA ARG A 54 -4.59 -0.18 11.68
C ARG A 54 -5.11 0.59 10.47
N LEU A 55 -4.24 0.86 9.50
CA LEU A 55 -4.59 1.54 8.26
C LEU A 55 -5.15 0.58 7.21
N ILE A 56 -4.67 -0.66 7.23
CA ILE A 56 -5.07 -1.74 6.34
C ILE A 56 -5.16 -3.06 7.11
N THR A 57 -5.74 -4.09 6.49
CA THR A 57 -5.60 -5.50 6.88
C THR A 57 -5.08 -6.29 5.68
N VAL A 58 -4.15 -7.21 5.90
CA VAL A 58 -3.55 -8.03 4.85
C VAL A 58 -4.09 -9.46 4.93
N GLY A 59 -4.93 -9.83 3.97
CA GLY A 59 -5.48 -11.18 3.81
C GLY A 59 -4.71 -12.03 2.79
N TYR A 60 -5.25 -13.21 2.48
CA TYR A 60 -4.71 -14.04 1.41
C TYR A 60 -5.01 -13.42 0.04
N ALA A 61 -3.97 -12.88 -0.60
CA ALA A 61 -4.03 -12.21 -1.91
C ALA A 61 -5.00 -11.01 -1.98
N VAL A 62 -5.41 -10.46 -0.84
CA VAL A 62 -6.26 -9.28 -0.74
C VAL A 62 -5.73 -8.34 0.34
N ILE A 63 -5.82 -7.04 0.10
CA ILE A 63 -5.56 -6.00 1.10
C ILE A 63 -6.84 -5.19 1.27
N GLU A 64 -7.29 -4.99 2.49
CA GLU A 64 -8.45 -4.16 2.81
C GLU A 64 -7.98 -2.85 3.46
N ILE A 65 -8.50 -1.71 3.01
CA ILE A 65 -8.25 -0.41 3.65
C ILE A 65 -9.23 -0.24 4.80
N THR A 66 -8.72 -0.18 6.02
CA THR A 66 -9.53 0.00 7.24
C THR A 66 -9.64 1.46 7.67
N ASP A 67 -8.63 2.29 7.34
CA ASP A 67 -8.66 3.74 7.56
C ASP A 67 -8.12 4.47 6.31
N GLN A 68 -9.04 4.89 5.45
CA GLN A 68 -8.70 5.60 4.22
C GLN A 68 -8.10 6.99 4.51
N HIS A 69 -8.52 7.66 5.58
CA HIS A 69 -8.03 9.00 5.89
C HIS A 69 -6.61 8.95 6.45
N GLY A 70 -6.35 8.03 7.38
CA GLY A 70 -5.01 7.74 7.89
C GLY A 70 -4.05 7.28 6.79
N LEU A 71 -4.52 6.43 5.86
CA LEU A 71 -3.71 6.00 4.72
C LEU A 71 -3.40 7.14 3.75
N ARG A 72 -4.35 8.05 3.49
CA ARG A 72 -4.08 9.30 2.72
C ARG A 72 -3.04 10.19 3.37
N ALA A 73 -3.00 10.26 4.70
CA ALA A 73 -1.96 11.00 5.41
C ALA A 73 -0.56 10.37 5.20
N ARG A 74 -0.48 9.06 4.99
CA ARG A 74 0.78 8.36 4.65
C ARG A 74 1.23 8.55 3.21
N ALA A 75 0.33 8.96 2.31
CA ALA A 75 0.61 9.11 0.87
C ALA A 75 1.30 10.45 0.48
N GLN A 76 1.57 11.32 1.46
CA GLN A 76 2.15 12.66 1.26
C GLN A 76 3.66 12.61 1.00
#